data_AF-A0A1D2WAN2-F1
#
_entry.id   AF-A0A1D2WAN2-F1
#
_cell.length_a   1.000
_cell.length_b   1.000
_cell.length_c   1.000
_cell.angle_alpha   90.00
_cell.angle_beta   90.00
_cell.angle_gamma   90.00
#
_symmetry.space_group_name_H-M   'P 1'
#
loop_
_entity.id
_entity.type
_entity.pdbx_description
1 polymer ?
#
loop_
_entity_poly.entity_id
_entity_poly.type
_entity_poly.pdbx_seq_one_letter_code
_entity_poly.pdbx_strand_id
1 'polypeptide(L)' 'MIEKLEVSLINENVHNFKKGEFGVEKIEIDEDRGLIEVTYGAKEDGIKHVIIPLQNIEKCDYMEKVGGKVESEVEKK' A
#
# COMPACT_ATOMS: atom_id res chain seq x y z
N MET A 1 7.97 -6.81 -1.33
CA MET A 1 6.54 -7.02 -1.00
C MET A 1 6.24 -6.22 0.25
N ILE A 2 5.22 -5.37 0.15
CA ILE A 2 4.85 -4.43 1.20
C ILE A 2 4.21 -5.16 2.38
N GLU A 3 4.76 -4.95 3.58
CA GLU A 3 4.26 -5.48 4.85
C GLU A 3 3.35 -4.48 5.55
N LYS A 4 3.67 -3.19 5.45
CA LYS A 4 2.90 -2.09 6.04
C LYS A 4 2.85 -0.92 5.09
N LEU A 5 1.71 -0.23 5.07
CA LEU A 5 1.45 0.97 4.30
C LEU A 5 0.65 1.94 5.16
N GLU A 6 1.15 3.14 5.32
CA GLU A 6 0.45 4.30 5.84
C GLU A 6 0.24 5.27 4.67
N VAL A 7 -1.01 5.68 4.46
CA VAL A 7 -1.36 6.62 3.39
C VAL A 7 -2.20 7.75 3.97
N SER A 8 -1.69 8.97 3.81
CA SER A 8 -2.40 10.21 4.09
C SER A 8 -3.03 10.72 2.81
N LEU A 9 -4.34 10.90 2.83
CA LEU A 9 -5.11 11.44 1.72
C LEU A 9 -5.14 12.97 1.78
N ILE A 10 -5.40 13.61 0.64
CA ILE A 10 -5.51 15.07 0.52
C ILE A 10 -6.61 15.71 1.38
N ASN A 11 -7.54 14.91 1.90
CA ASN A 11 -8.63 15.33 2.76
C ASN A 11 -8.34 15.08 4.25
N GLU A 12 -7.06 15.03 4.63
CA GLU A 12 -6.57 14.83 6.00
C GLU A 12 -6.93 13.46 6.61
N ASN A 13 -7.42 12.50 5.81
CA ASN A 13 -7.69 11.14 6.28
C ASN A 13 -6.43 10.28 6.18
N VAL A 14 -6.12 9.54 7.24
CA VAL A 14 -4.99 8.61 7.28
C VAL A 14 -5.49 7.17 7.34
N HIS A 15 -5.04 6.34 6.40
CA HIS A 15 -5.30 4.92 6.39
C HIS A 15 -4.03 4.12 6.66
N ASN A 16 -4.16 3.11 7.53
CA ASN A 16 -3.10 2.21 7.92
C ASN A 16 -3.46 0.80 7.47
N PHE A 17 -2.61 0.20 6.64
CA PHE A 17 -2.74 -1.17 6.17
C PHE A 17 -1.51 -1.97 6.57
N LYS A 18 -1.73 -3.13 7.16
CA LYS A 18 -0.66 -4.03 7.57
C LYS A 18 -1.03 -5.45 7.21
N LYS A 19 -0.16 -6.11 6.44
CA LYS A 19 -0.34 -7.49 6.03
C LYS A 19 -0.48 -8.40 7.26
N GLY A 20 -1.48 -9.27 7.24
CA GLY A 20 -1.85 -10.15 8.36
C GLY A 20 -2.71 -9.48 9.43
N GLU A 21 -2.97 -8.17 9.34
CA GLU A 21 -3.83 -7.44 10.26
C GLU A 21 -5.18 -7.12 9.60
N PHE A 22 -6.27 -7.21 10.37
CA PHE A 22 -7.65 -6.94 9.89
C PHE A 22 -8.04 -7.68 8.59
N GLY A 23 -7.40 -8.83 8.32
CA GLY A 23 -7.63 -9.64 7.13
C GLY A 23 -6.96 -9.10 5.86
N VAL A 24 -6.02 -8.16 5.94
CA VAL A 24 -5.22 -7.70 4.79
C VAL A 24 -4.24 -8.81 4.38
N GLU A 25 -4.31 -9.25 3.13
CA GLU A 25 -3.44 -10.31 2.60
C GLU A 25 -2.36 -9.78 1.66
N LYS A 26 -2.68 -8.76 0.85
CA LYS A 26 -1.75 -8.20 -0.13
C LYS A 26 -1.90 -6.68 -0.18
N ILE A 27 -0.76 -6.01 -0.30
CA ILE A 27 -0.66 -4.58 -0.56
C ILE A 27 0.25 -4.43 -1.78
N GLU A 28 -0.22 -3.72 -2.81
CA GLU A 28 0.49 -3.50 -4.07
C GLU A 28 0.34 -2.04 -4.49
N ILE A 29 1.46 -1.42 -4.88
CA ILE A 29 1.49 -0.08 -5.46
C ILE A 29 1.75 -0.26 -6.94
N ASP A 30 0.84 0.21 -7.77
CA ASP A 30 0.94 0.18 -9.23
C ASP A 30 1.20 1.61 -9.72
N GLU A 31 2.47 1.93 -9.95
CA GLU A 31 2.90 3.26 -10.39
C GLU A 31 2.48 3.58 -11.82
N ASP A 32 2.37 2.56 -12.69
CA ASP A 32 1.94 2.73 -14.10
C ASP A 32 0.46 3.10 -14.17
N ARG A 33 -0.37 2.41 -13.39
CA ARG A 33 -1.82 2.67 -13.30
C ARG A 33 -2.16 3.79 -12.32
N GLY A 34 -1.19 4.28 -11.55
CA GLY A 34 -1.37 5.37 -10.59
C GLY A 34 -2.32 5.03 -9.45
N LEU A 35 -2.27 3.81 -8.92
CA LEU A 35 -3.14 3.36 -7.83
C LEU A 35 -2.41 2.45 -6.81
N ILE A 36 -2.96 2.39 -5.60
CA ILE A 36 -2.61 1.41 -4.59
C ILE A 36 -3.78 0.44 -4.44
N GLU A 37 -3.49 -0.86 -4.47
CA GLU A 37 -4.47 -1.91 -4.24
C GLU A 37 -4.16 -2.67 -2.95
N VAL A 38 -5.16 -2.76 -2.08
CA VAL A 38 -5.13 -3.58 -0.87
C VAL A 38 -6.17 -4.68 -1.01
N THR A 39 -5.70 -5.93 -1.04
CA THR A 39 -6.55 -7.11 -1.12
C THR A 39 -6.70 -7.75 0.26
N TYR A 40 -7.94 -8.00 0.64
CA TYR A 40 -8.28 -8.71 1.87
C TYR A 40 -8.52 -10.19 1.59
N GLY A 41 -8.37 -11.02 2.62
CA GLY A 41 -8.61 -12.44 2.51
C GLY A 41 -10.05 -12.77 2.19
N ALA A 42 -10.24 -13.88 1.49
CA ALA A 42 -11.55 -14.37 1.08
C ALA A 42 -12.44 -14.59 2.31
N LYS A 43 -13.66 -14.04 2.25
CA LYS A 43 -14.74 -14.30 3.20
C LYS A 43 -15.88 -15.03 2.49
N GLU A 44 -16.89 -15.47 3.24
CA GLU A 44 -18.08 -16.12 2.70
C GLU A 44 -18.79 -15.28 1.62
N ASP A 45 -18.67 -13.96 1.71
CA ASP A 45 -19.27 -12.98 0.79
C ASP A 45 -18.35 -12.62 -0.41
N GLY A 46 -17.12 -13.13 -0.45
CA GLY A 46 -16.15 -12.88 -1.51
C GLY A 46 -14.84 -12.23 -1.04
N ILE A 47 -14.07 -11.71 -2.00
CA ILE A 47 -12.77 -11.06 -1.77
C ILE A 47 -12.98 -9.56 -1.83
N LYS A 48 -12.61 -8.85 -0.76
CA LYS A 48 -12.68 -7.40 -0.72
C LYS A 48 -11.38 -6.80 -1.25
N HIS A 49 -11.51 -5.85 -2.17
CA HIS A 49 -10.41 -5.02 -2.67
C HIS A 49 -10.65 -3.56 -2.28
N VAL A 50 -9.60 -2.87 -1.86
CA VAL A 50 -9.60 -1.42 -1.65
C VAL A 50 -8.62 -0.82 -2.65
N ILE A 51 -9.10 0.15 -3.42
CA ILE A 51 -8.32 0.82 -4.46
C ILE A 51 -8.21 2.30 -4.07
N ILE A 52 -6.99 2.80 -3.99
CA ILE A 52 -6.68 4.18 -3.62
C ILE A 52 -5.92 4.83 -4.79
N PRO A 53 -6.51 5.81 -5.49
CA PRO A 53 -5.81 6.53 -6.55
C PRO A 53 -4.65 7.34 -5.96
N LEU A 54 -3.46 7.29 -6.58
CA LEU A 54 -2.29 8.07 -6.14
C LEU A 54 -2.56 9.58 -6.19
N GLN A 55 -3.46 10.03 -7.08
CA GLN A 55 -3.86 11.45 -7.17
C GLN A 55 -4.54 11.97 -5.90
N ASN A 56 -5.09 11.07 -5.08
CA ASN A 56 -5.79 11.42 -3.85
C ASN A 56 -4.87 11.31 -2.61
N ILE A 57 -3.59 10.99 -2.81
CA ILE A 57 -2.61 10.78 -1.76
C ILE A 57 -1.75 12.02 -1.61
N GLU A 58 -1.68 12.53 -0.39
CA GLU A 58 -0.74 13.58 0.01
C GLU A 58 0.62 12.98 0.41
N LYS A 59 0.61 11.90 1.20
CA LYS A 59 1.82 11.22 1.67
C LYS A 59 1.59 9.71 1.72
N CYS A 60 2.62 8.94 1.35
CA CYS A 60 2.60 7.48 1.36
C CYS A 60 3.91 6.96 1.97
N ASP A 61 3.81 6.25 3.08
CA ASP A 61 4.95 5.62 3.75
C ASP A 61 4.70 4.11 3.83
N TYR A 62 5.64 3.31 3.32
CA TYR A 62 5.49 1.86 3.33
C TYR A 62 6.77 1.16 3.74
N MET A 63 6.60 -0.03 4.34
CA MET A 63 7.69 -0.90 4.75
C MET A 63 7.58 -2.20 3.98
N GLU A 64 8.64 -2.56 3.28
CA GLU A 64 8.73 -3.82 2.56
C GLU A 64 9.52 -4.86 3.34
N LYS A 65 9.10 -6.12 3.24
CA LYS A 65 9.97 -7.23 3.66
C LYS A 65 11.07 -7.37 2.61
N VAL A 66 12.30 -7.01 2.98
CA VAL A 66 13.48 -7.19 2.14
C VAL A 66 13.82 -8.67 2.08
N GLY A 67 13.28 -9.37 1.08
CA GLY A 67 13.81 -10.65 0.62
C GLY A 67 14.92 -10.42 -0.39
N GLY A 68 16.09 -9.92 0.06
CA GLY A 68 17.32 -9.80 -0.74
C GLY A 68 17.32 -8.71 -1.84
N LYS A 69 18.13 -7.66 -1.60
CA LYS A 69 18.71 -6.64 -2.52
C LYS A 69 17.76 -5.79 -3.39
N VAL A 70 17.64 -4.50 -3.05
CA VAL A 70 18.05 -3.31 -3.84
C VAL A 70 17.85 -2.08 -2.92
N GLU A 71 18.89 -1.30 -2.60
CA GLU A 71 19.37 -0.14 -3.38
C GLU A 71 18.25 0.89 -3.64
N SER A 72 18.20 1.91 -2.80
CA SER A 72 17.54 3.17 -3.11
C SER A 72 18.59 4.27 -2.96
N GLU A 73 19.33 4.48 -4.06
CA GLU A 73 20.02 5.75 -4.29
C GLU A 73 18.95 6.86 -4.30
N VAL A 74 19.02 7.76 -3.32
CA VAL A 74 18.45 9.11 -3.48
C VAL A 74 19.64 10.05 -3.59
N GLU A 75 20.19 10.12 -4.79
CA GLU A 75 21.00 11.26 -5.22
C GLU A 75 20.05 12.31 -5.81
N LYS A 76 20.08 13.53 -5.26
CA LYS A 76 20.07 14.76 -6.06
C LYS A 76 20.49 15.96 -5.21
N LYS A 77 21.79 16.26 -5.37
CA LYS A 77 22.51 17.54 -5.43
C LYS A 77 22.14 18.68 -4.48
#